data_AF-F3KG90-F1
#
_entry.id   AF-F3KG90-F1
#
_cell.length_a   1.000
_cell.length_b   1.000
_cell.length_c   1.000
_cell.angle_alpha   90.00
_cell.angle_beta   90.00
_cell.angle_gamma   90.00
#
_symmetry.space_group_name_H-M   'P 1'
#
loop_
_entity.id
_entity.type
_entity.pdbx_description
1 polymer ?
#
loop_
_entity_poly.entity_id
_entity_poly.type
_entity_poly.pdbx_seq_one_letter_code
_entity_poly.pdbx_strand_id
1 'polypeptide(L)' 'MVIKQAHKLKSASLNLGALKLADLCEAIEGAAEAGQHAKLVSLLPSLNRLFDDVQAFAIQYAKATLPA' A
#
# COMPACT_ATOMS: atom_id res chain seq x y z
N MET A 1 1.28 -5.07 15.74
CA MET A 1 0.06 -4.56 15.05
C MET A 1 0.37 -4.11 13.63
N VAL A 2 1.39 -3.28 13.42
CA VAL A 2 1.82 -2.76 12.10
C VAL A 2 2.13 -3.87 11.08
N ILE A 3 2.98 -4.85 11.43
CA ILE A 3 3.37 -5.96 10.54
C ILE A 3 2.16 -6.68 9.95
N LYS A 4 1.18 -7.06 10.80
CA LYS A 4 -0.04 -7.76 10.35
C LYS A 4 -0.89 -6.93 9.38
N GLN A 5 -0.93 -5.61 9.54
CA GLN A 5 -1.71 -4.75 8.66
C GLN A 5 -0.97 -4.51 7.33
N ALA A 6 0.34 -4.28 7.38
CA ALA A 6 1.18 -4.18 6.20
C ALA A 6 1.10 -5.46 5.36
N HIS A 7 1.13 -6.64 6.00
CA HIS A 7 1.00 -7.93 5.31
C HIS A 7 -0.36 -8.12 4.60
N LYS A 8 -1.46 -7.72 5.24
CA LYS A 8 -2.78 -7.77 4.61
C LYS A 8 -2.85 -6.82 3.41
N LEU A 9 -2.32 -5.61 3.56
CA LEU A 9 -2.31 -4.61 2.48
C LEU A 9 -1.39 -5.04 1.33
N LYS A 10 -0.25 -5.66 1.61
CA LYS A 10 0.64 -6.27 0.61
C LYS A 10 -0.11 -7.28 -0.26
N SER A 11 -0.76 -8.26 0.37
CA SER A 11 -1.53 -9.29 -0.34
C SER A 11 -2.68 -8.70 -1.17
N ALA A 12 -3.41 -7.72 -0.62
CA ALA A 12 -4.46 -7.02 -1.37
C ALA A 12 -3.89 -6.24 -2.58
N SER A 13 -2.75 -5.58 -2.40
CA SER A 13 -2.06 -4.82 -3.44
C SER A 13 -1.56 -5.74 -4.56
N LEU A 14 -1.01 -6.91 -4.23
CA LEU A 14 -0.60 -7.92 -5.22
C LEU A 14 -1.80 -8.41 -6.04
N ASN A 15 -2.91 -8.73 -5.40
CA ASN A 15 -4.13 -9.18 -6.10
C ASN A 15 -4.69 -8.12 -7.05
N LEU A 16 -4.54 -6.84 -6.72
CA LEU A 16 -4.96 -5.72 -7.55
C LEU A 16 -3.93 -5.34 -8.63
N GLY A 17 -2.70 -5.85 -8.56
CA GLY A 17 -1.60 -5.45 -9.44
C GLY A 17 -0.90 -4.14 -9.03
N ALA A 18 -1.17 -3.64 -7.82
CA ALA A 18 -0.54 -2.44 -7.25
C ALA A 18 0.88 -2.75 -6.71
N LEU A 19 1.79 -3.18 -7.58
CA LEU A 19 3.10 -3.74 -7.20
C LEU A 19 3.94 -2.80 -6.33
N LYS A 20 4.00 -1.51 -6.67
CA LYS A 20 4.76 -0.52 -5.87
C LYS A 20 4.24 -0.39 -4.44
N LEU A 21 2.93 -0.51 -4.24
CA LEU A 21 2.31 -0.47 -2.91
C LEU A 21 2.61 -1.75 -2.13
N ALA A 22 2.64 -2.90 -2.82
CA ALA A 22 3.07 -4.17 -2.23
C ALA A 22 4.53 -4.14 -1.75
N ASP A 23 5.45 -3.63 -2.59
CA ASP A 23 6.86 -3.49 -2.25
C ASP A 23 7.06 -2.57 -1.04
N LEU A 24 6.31 -1.47 -0.98
CA LEU A 24 6.37 -0.56 0.17
C LEU A 24 5.85 -1.21 1.46
N CYS A 25 4.78 -2.03 1.37
CA CYS A 25 4.29 -2.78 2.52
C CYS A 25 5.33 -3.77 3.04
N GLU A 26 6.08 -4.44 2.16
CA GLU A 26 7.19 -5.30 2.54
C GLU A 26 8.32 -4.52 3.24
N ALA A 27 8.65 -3.33 2.74
CA ALA A 27 9.62 -2.45 3.40
C ALA A 27 9.15 -2.00 4.79
N ILE A 28 7.85 -1.78 4.99
CA ILE A 28 7.23 -1.47 6.29
C ILE A 28 7.31 -2.67 7.24
N GLU A 29 7.00 -3.88 6.76
CA GLU A 29 7.14 -5.12 7.54
C GLU A 29 8.58 -5.27 8.05
N GLY A 30 9.56 -5.21 7.15
CA GLY A 30 10.97 -5.35 7.52
C GLY A 30 11.47 -4.26 8.46
N ALA A 31 11.03 -3.00 8.27
CA ALA A 31 11.37 -1.91 9.19
C ALA A 31 10.74 -2.10 10.59
N ALA A 32 9.52 -2.62 10.65
CA ALA A 32 8.84 -2.91 11.92
C ALA A 32 9.45 -4.10 12.66
N GLU A 33 9.81 -5.16 11.95
CA GLU A 33 10.53 -6.32 12.52
C GLU A 33 11.90 -5.93 13.07
N ALA A 34 12.61 -5.05 12.38
CA ALA A 34 13.91 -4.53 12.80
C ALA A 34 13.84 -3.40 13.86
N GLY A 35 12.65 -2.99 14.30
CA GLY A 35 12.48 -1.90 15.27
C GLY A 35 12.92 -0.51 14.77
N GLN A 36 13.02 -0.32 13.45
CA GLN A 36 13.53 0.91 12.82
C GLN A 36 12.43 1.99 12.74
N HIS A 37 12.07 2.56 13.88
CA HIS A 37 10.98 3.54 14.00
C HIS A 37 11.14 4.76 13.08
N ALA A 38 12.35 5.33 12.99
CA ALA A 38 12.62 6.47 12.09
C ALA A 38 12.37 6.12 10.62
N LYS A 39 12.72 4.89 10.21
CA LYS A 39 12.48 4.39 8.86
C LYS A 39 10.97 4.22 8.61
N LEU A 40 10.23 3.63 9.55
CA LEU A 40 8.77 3.53 9.45
C LEU A 40 8.12 4.90 9.22
N VAL A 41 8.51 5.90 10.00
CA VAL A 41 8.00 7.27 9.85
C VAL A 41 8.34 7.84 8.46
N SER A 42 9.56 7.61 7.97
CA SER A 42 9.96 8.06 6.63
C SER A 42 9.20 7.40 5.47
N LEU A 43 8.61 6.22 5.70
CA LEU A 43 7.86 5.48 4.68
C LEU A 43 6.39 5.95 4.58
N LEU A 44 5.85 6.62 5.61
CA LEU A 44 4.44 7.06 5.65
C LEU A 44 4.04 7.99 4.49
N PRO A 45 4.84 9.00 4.08
CA PRO A 45 4.47 9.84 2.95
C PRO A 45 4.36 9.07 1.62
N SER A 46 5.24 8.08 1.42
CA SER A 46 5.18 7.20 0.25
C SER A 46 3.97 6.28 0.30
N LEU A 47 3.59 5.81 1.49
CA LEU A 47 2.42 4.95 1.68
C LEU A 47 1.15 5.70 1.29
N ASN A 48 0.98 6.92 1.78
CA ASN A 48 -0.17 7.75 1.45
C ASN A 48 -0.24 8.01 -0.07
N ARG A 49 0.86 8.44 -0.68
CA ARG A 49 0.89 8.72 -2.12
C ARG A 49 0.49 7.50 -2.96
N LEU A 50 1.10 6.35 -2.70
CA LEU A 50 0.82 5.13 -3.48
C LEU A 50 -0.60 4.62 -3.24
N PHE A 51 -1.13 4.79 -2.03
CA PHE A 51 -2.51 4.44 -1.74
C PHE A 51 -3.49 5.35 -2.49
N ASP A 52 -3.23 6.66 -2.50
CA ASP A 52 -4.04 7.64 -3.24
C ASP A 52 -4.01 7.35 -4.76
N ASP A 53 -2.84 7.01 -5.32
CA ASP A 53 -2.71 6.63 -6.74
C ASP A 53 -3.57 5.40 -7.10
N VAL A 54 -3.55 4.37 -6.24
CA VAL A 54 -4.37 3.16 -6.41
C VAL A 54 -5.87 3.48 -6.28
N GLN A 55 -6.24 4.31 -5.31
CA GLN A 55 -7.62 4.73 -5.12
C GLN A 55 -8.14 5.53 -6.32
N ALA A 56 -7.36 6.49 -6.82
CA ALA A 56 -7.71 7.28 -7.99
C ALA A 56 -7.91 6.39 -9.23
N PHE A 57 -6.99 5.45 -9.45
CA PHE A 57 -7.13 4.46 -10.52
C PHE A 57 -8.40 3.63 -10.39
N ALA A 58 -8.69 3.08 -9.21
CA ALA A 58 -9.87 2.25 -8.98
C ALA A 58 -11.18 3.02 -9.21
N ILE A 59 -11.26 4.28 -8.77
CA ILE A 59 -12.41 5.16 -9.01
C ILE A 59 -12.57 5.42 -10.52
N GLN A 60 -11.48 5.72 -11.23
CA GLN A 60 -11.53 5.96 -12.66
C GLN A 60 -11.96 4.72 -13.44
N TYR A 61 -11.42 3.54 -13.08
CA TYR A 61 -11.80 2.27 -13.68
C TYR A 61 -13.29 1.98 -13.47
N ALA A 62 -13.80 2.12 -12.24
CA ALA A 62 -15.21 1.90 -11.93
C ALA A 62 -16.14 2.82 -12.73
N LYS A 63 -15.81 4.11 -12.85
CA LYS A 63 -16.56 5.07 -13.68
C LYS A 63 -16.57 4.69 -15.16
N ALA A 64 -15.50 4.08 -15.67
CA ALA A 64 -15.37 3.70 -17.07
C ALA A 64 -16.06 2.36 -17.40
N THR A 65 -16.32 1.50 -16.41
CA THR A 65 -16.76 0.11 -16.65
C THR A 65 -18.12 -0.25 -16.07
N LEU A 66 -18.66 0.54 -15.14
CA LEU A 66 -20.00 0.32 -14.60
C LEU A 66 -21.03 1.18 -15.34
N PRO A 67 -22.16 0.62 -15.82
CA PRO A 67 -23.25 1.42 -16.36
C PRO A 67 -23.83 2.32 -15.26
N ALA A 68 -24.18 3.55 -15.65
CA ALA A 68 -24.75 4.58 -14.78
C ALA A 68 -26.09 4.17 -14.15
#